data_AF-A0A218P3T0-F1
#
_entry.id   AF-A0A218P3T0-F1
#
_cell.length_a   1.000
_cell.length_b   1.000
_cell.length_c   1.000
_cell.angle_alpha   90.00
_cell.angle_beta   90.00
_cell.angle_gamma   90.00
#
_symmetry.space_group_name_H-M   'P 1'
#
loop_
_entity.id
_entity.type
_entity.pdbx_description
1 polymer ?
#
loop_
_entity_poly.entity_id
_entity_poly.type
_entity_poly.pdbx_seq_one_letter_code
_entity_poly.pdbx_strand_id
1 'polypeptide(L)'
;MREELIEREIEEVLGLRERREKDSELYKIANEVFDRTTKESLAHLHKRGKIGELRGVISTGKEANVFAGVDGEGRRIAVKVYRTYTTEFRRIWEYLAADPRIGYLPKDMRKLVFVWTRREFKNLQRAMKYAVRVPEPMAFRNNVLVMEFIGDETPAPRLKDVERELELGDFEELYDFTMGVIERLWRRGDMVHGDLSEYNLLLHDGPVVIDWSQATVRRNRMSLELLRRDLRNVIAYFGKKGVSVDNPDEKFRELVG
;
A
#
# COMPACT_ATOMS: atom_id res chain seq x y z
N MET A 1 -31.11 -5.95 -15.35
CA MET A 1 -30.54 -7.29 -15.02
C MET A 1 -29.07 -7.26 -14.60
N ARG A 2 -28.07 -7.03 -15.48
CA ARG A 2 -26.65 -7.13 -15.09
C ARG A 2 -26.19 -6.04 -14.09
N GLU A 3 -26.66 -4.81 -14.27
CA GLU A 3 -26.34 -3.71 -13.34
C GLU A 3 -27.00 -3.91 -11.97
N GLU A 4 -28.27 -4.33 -11.93
CA GLU A 4 -28.96 -4.66 -10.68
C GLU A 4 -28.28 -5.79 -9.91
N LEU A 5 -27.74 -6.79 -10.62
CA LEU A 5 -26.94 -7.85 -10.00
C LEU A 5 -25.66 -7.29 -9.38
N ILE A 6 -24.94 -6.42 -10.09
CA ILE A 6 -23.73 -5.80 -9.53
C ILE A 6 -24.07 -4.94 -8.31
N GLU A 7 -25.17 -4.20 -8.35
CA GLU A 7 -25.57 -3.36 -7.21
C GLU A 7 -25.88 -4.20 -5.98
N ARG A 8 -26.62 -5.31 -6.13
CA ARG A 8 -26.90 -6.25 -5.02
C ARG A 8 -25.62 -6.82 -4.40
N GLU A 9 -24.66 -7.21 -5.23
CA GLU A 9 -23.37 -7.73 -4.76
C GLU A 9 -22.56 -6.65 -4.03
N ILE A 10 -22.72 -5.38 -4.42
CA ILE A 10 -22.10 -4.26 -3.71
C ILE A 10 -22.80 -3.96 -2.39
N GLU A 11 -24.13 -4.09 -2.32
CA GLU A 11 -24.84 -4.02 -1.04
C GLU A 11 -24.35 -5.12 -0.08
N GLU A 12 -24.13 -6.34 -0.57
CA GLU A 12 -23.53 -7.44 0.21
C GLU A 12 -22.09 -7.14 0.64
N VAL A 13 -21.23 -6.68 -0.27
CA VAL A 13 -19.84 -6.26 0.04
C VAL A 13 -19.81 -5.13 1.05
N LEU A 14 -20.77 -4.22 1.06
CA LEU A 14 -20.86 -3.11 2.01
C LEU A 14 -21.58 -3.50 3.31
N GLY A 15 -22.01 -4.76 3.46
CA GLY A 15 -22.72 -5.23 4.64
C GLY A 15 -24.08 -4.57 4.85
N LEU A 16 -24.73 -4.05 3.80
CA LEU A 16 -25.99 -3.30 3.89
C LEU A 16 -27.19 -4.25 4.01
N ARG A 17 -27.51 -4.64 5.23
CA ARG A 17 -28.67 -5.48 5.61
C ARG A 17 -29.84 -4.64 6.13
N GLU A 18 -29.58 -3.47 6.71
CA GLU A 18 -30.59 -2.57 7.27
C GLU A 18 -30.49 -1.13 6.74
N ARG A 19 -31.60 -0.36 6.83
CA ARG A 19 -31.62 1.05 6.38
C ARG A 19 -30.61 1.95 7.10
N ARG A 20 -30.30 1.68 8.37
CA ARG A 20 -29.36 2.49 9.18
C ARG A 20 -27.92 2.41 8.68
N GLU A 21 -27.54 1.33 7.99
CA GLU A 21 -26.18 1.14 7.49
C GLU A 21 -25.89 2.03 6.26
N LYS A 22 -26.95 2.51 5.57
CA LYS A 22 -26.84 3.52 4.50
C LYS A 22 -26.47 4.92 5.00
N ASP A 23 -26.42 5.15 6.31
CA ASP A 23 -25.92 6.40 6.91
C ASP A 23 -24.46 6.30 7.38
N SER A 24 -23.85 5.12 7.29
CA SER A 24 -22.48 4.86 7.73
C SER A 24 -21.45 5.66 6.91
N GLU A 25 -20.34 5.99 7.55
CA GLU A 25 -19.19 6.61 6.88
C GLU A 25 -18.68 5.73 5.71
N LEU A 26 -18.65 4.41 5.92
CA LEU A 26 -18.32 3.43 4.89
C LEU A 26 -19.21 3.58 3.65
N TYR A 27 -20.53 3.64 3.83
CA TYR A 27 -21.47 3.78 2.71
C TYR A 27 -21.29 5.12 1.98
N LYS A 28 -21.09 6.22 2.71
CA LYS A 28 -20.88 7.55 2.10
C LYS A 28 -19.61 7.58 1.26
N ILE A 29 -18.50 7.08 1.80
CA ILE A 29 -17.22 7.02 1.10
C ILE A 29 -17.30 6.03 -0.07
N ALA A 30 -17.93 4.87 0.11
CA ALA A 30 -18.13 3.91 -0.97
C ALA A 30 -18.91 4.52 -2.14
N ASN A 31 -19.97 5.29 -1.89
CA ASN A 31 -20.72 5.95 -2.95
C ASN A 31 -19.94 7.06 -3.67
N GLU A 32 -19.05 7.76 -2.97
CA GLU A 32 -18.17 8.76 -3.60
C GLU A 32 -17.09 8.08 -4.46
N VAL A 33 -16.54 6.96 -3.98
CA VAL A 33 -15.31 6.37 -4.52
C VAL A 33 -15.57 5.27 -5.55
N PHE A 34 -16.66 4.49 -5.39
CA PHE A 34 -16.88 3.28 -6.18
C PHE A 34 -17.61 3.60 -7.48
N ASP A 35 -16.82 3.95 -8.49
CA ASP A 35 -17.30 4.00 -9.87
C ASP A 35 -17.73 2.61 -10.38
N ARG A 36 -18.40 2.56 -11.54
CA ARG A 36 -18.88 1.31 -12.14
C ARG A 36 -17.79 0.23 -12.25
N THR A 37 -16.57 0.61 -12.61
CA THR A 37 -15.48 -0.37 -12.80
C THR A 37 -14.96 -0.92 -11.48
N THR A 38 -14.95 -0.07 -10.45
CA THR A 38 -14.63 -0.46 -9.08
C THR A 38 -15.70 -1.42 -8.57
N LYS A 39 -16.99 -1.10 -8.74
CA LYS A 39 -18.11 -1.99 -8.39
C LYS A 39 -18.00 -3.36 -9.07
N GLU A 40 -17.75 -3.38 -10.38
CA GLU A 40 -17.52 -4.63 -11.12
C GLU A 40 -16.31 -5.44 -10.59
N SER A 41 -15.27 -4.75 -10.12
CA SER A 41 -14.04 -5.39 -9.60
C SER A 41 -14.24 -5.95 -8.20
N LEU A 42 -14.94 -5.22 -7.33
CA LEU A 42 -15.33 -5.67 -6.00
C LEU A 42 -16.28 -6.87 -6.09
N ALA A 43 -17.34 -6.80 -6.90
CA ALA A 43 -18.25 -7.93 -7.12
C ALA A 43 -17.52 -9.16 -7.67
N HIS A 44 -16.54 -8.97 -8.56
CA HIS A 44 -15.72 -10.07 -9.08
C HIS A 44 -14.85 -10.75 -8.02
N LEU A 45 -14.31 -9.99 -7.08
CA LEU A 45 -13.52 -10.50 -5.95
C LEU A 45 -14.44 -11.16 -4.90
N HIS A 46 -15.62 -10.59 -4.68
CA HIS A 46 -16.64 -11.13 -3.78
C HIS A 46 -17.11 -12.52 -4.19
N LYS A 47 -17.48 -12.69 -5.46
CA LYS A 47 -17.85 -14.00 -6.05
C LYS A 47 -16.80 -15.10 -5.91
N ARG A 48 -15.54 -14.72 -5.68
CA ARG A 48 -14.41 -15.66 -5.49
C ARG A 48 -14.03 -15.86 -4.03
N GLY A 49 -14.84 -15.34 -3.09
CA GLY A 49 -14.55 -15.38 -1.67
C GLY A 49 -13.31 -14.59 -1.27
N LYS A 50 -12.80 -13.70 -2.13
CA LYS A 50 -11.62 -12.87 -1.81
C LYS A 50 -11.98 -11.63 -0.98
N ILE A 51 -13.25 -11.21 -1.03
CA ILE A 51 -13.83 -10.19 -0.17
C ILE A 51 -15.19 -10.75 0.26
N GLY A 52 -15.40 -10.98 1.54
CA GLY A 52 -16.72 -11.28 2.09
C GLY A 52 -17.49 -9.98 2.31
N GLU A 53 -16.98 -9.13 3.18
CA GLU A 53 -17.65 -7.89 3.61
C GLU A 53 -16.61 -6.81 3.98
N LEU A 54 -16.88 -5.55 3.63
CA LEU A 54 -16.15 -4.37 4.11
C LEU A 54 -16.81 -3.89 5.41
N ARG A 55 -15.99 -3.61 6.43
CA ARG A 55 -16.46 -3.26 7.78
C ARG A 55 -16.16 -1.82 8.19
N GLY A 56 -15.25 -1.15 7.51
CA GLY A 56 -14.89 0.23 7.86
C GLY A 56 -13.83 0.82 6.95
N VAL A 57 -13.59 2.11 7.13
CA VAL A 57 -12.56 2.84 6.40
C VAL A 57 -11.31 2.94 7.27
N ILE A 58 -10.18 2.49 6.74
CA ILE A 58 -8.87 2.60 7.39
C ILE A 58 -8.23 3.94 7.05
N SER A 59 -8.27 4.31 5.78
CA SER A 59 -7.62 5.53 5.30
C SER A 59 -8.31 6.06 4.05
N THR A 60 -8.50 7.38 4.02
CA THR A 60 -8.94 8.09 2.80
C THR A 60 -7.77 8.87 2.22
N GLY A 61 -7.53 8.72 0.92
CA GLY A 61 -6.43 9.37 0.24
C GLY A 61 -6.81 9.95 -1.11
N LYS A 62 -5.94 10.83 -1.62
CA LYS A 62 -6.06 11.43 -2.96
C LYS A 62 -5.87 10.41 -4.09
N GLU A 63 -5.10 9.35 -3.83
CA GLU A 63 -4.77 8.33 -4.83
C GLU A 63 -5.55 7.03 -4.63
N ALA A 64 -5.76 6.64 -3.36
CA ALA A 64 -6.46 5.42 -3.01
C ALA A 64 -7.16 5.58 -1.65
N ASN A 65 -8.17 4.75 -1.43
CA ASN A 65 -8.78 4.56 -0.12
C ASN A 65 -8.54 3.13 0.32
N VAL A 66 -8.35 2.91 1.62
CA VAL A 66 -8.14 1.59 2.21
C VAL A 66 -9.29 1.28 3.15
N PHE A 67 -9.87 0.10 2.98
CA PHE A 67 -11.02 -0.38 3.75
C PHE A 67 -10.60 -1.61 4.56
N ALA A 68 -11.12 -1.72 5.77
CA ALA A 68 -11.07 -2.94 6.56
C ALA A 68 -12.21 -3.85 6.11
N GLY A 69 -11.98 -5.16 6.11
CA GLY A 69 -13.00 -6.13 5.78
C GLY A 69 -12.64 -7.54 6.23
N VAL A 70 -13.44 -8.50 5.78
CA VAL A 70 -13.16 -9.93 5.91
C VAL A 70 -13.25 -10.60 4.55
N ASP A 71 -12.52 -11.70 4.36
CA ASP A 71 -12.69 -12.56 3.19
C ASP A 71 -13.90 -13.52 3.34
N GLY A 72 -14.11 -14.40 2.37
CA GLY A 72 -15.22 -15.37 2.41
C GLY A 72 -15.10 -16.42 3.53
N GLU A 73 -13.94 -16.52 4.18
CA GLU A 73 -13.67 -17.42 5.31
C GLU A 73 -13.70 -16.67 6.65
N GLY A 74 -14.01 -15.37 6.64
CA GLY A 74 -14.07 -14.53 7.85
C GLY A 74 -12.72 -14.02 8.34
N ARG A 75 -11.61 -14.23 7.60
CA ARG A 75 -10.30 -13.69 7.96
C ARG A 75 -10.24 -12.21 7.66
N ARG A 76 -9.60 -11.42 8.54
CA ARG A 76 -9.44 -9.96 8.35
C ARG A 76 -8.57 -9.66 7.14
N ILE A 77 -9.01 -8.71 6.33
CA ILE A 77 -8.31 -8.23 5.13
C ILE A 77 -8.33 -6.70 5.06
N ALA A 78 -7.35 -6.13 4.38
CA ALA A 78 -7.36 -4.76 3.93
C ALA A 78 -7.63 -4.72 2.41
N VAL A 79 -8.54 -3.84 1.99
CA VAL A 79 -8.91 -3.64 0.59
C VAL A 79 -8.50 -2.23 0.18
N LYS A 80 -7.43 -2.11 -0.61
CA LYS A 80 -6.95 -0.84 -1.17
C LYS A 80 -7.61 -0.63 -2.54
N VAL A 81 -8.38 0.44 -2.66
CA VAL A 81 -9.09 0.84 -3.88
C VAL A 81 -8.46 2.12 -4.42
N TYR A 82 -7.76 2.00 -5.54
CA TYR A 82 -7.22 3.15 -6.26
C TYR A 82 -8.34 3.93 -6.95
N ARG A 83 -8.30 5.26 -6.83
CA ARG A 83 -9.19 6.15 -7.59
C ARG A 83 -8.86 6.02 -9.08
N THR A 84 -9.87 5.77 -9.90
CA THR A 84 -9.70 5.60 -11.36
C THR A 84 -9.40 6.92 -12.07
N TYR A 85 -9.67 8.04 -11.41
CA TYR A 85 -9.31 9.40 -11.81
C TYR A 85 -8.55 10.07 -10.65
N THR A 86 -7.34 10.55 -10.92
CA THR A 86 -6.49 11.21 -9.91
C THR A 86 -5.68 12.34 -10.53
N THR A 87 -5.39 13.37 -9.74
CA THR A 87 -4.50 14.48 -10.12
C THR A 87 -3.03 14.03 -10.24
N GLU A 88 -2.67 12.89 -9.65
CA GLU A 88 -1.30 12.33 -9.63
C GLU A 88 -0.99 11.48 -10.87
N PHE A 89 -1.82 11.56 -11.91
CA PHE A 89 -1.68 10.75 -13.12
C PHE A 89 -0.29 10.85 -13.75
N ARG A 90 0.28 12.06 -13.77
CA ARG A 90 1.64 12.28 -14.31
C ARG A 90 2.68 11.47 -13.55
N ARG A 91 2.60 11.46 -12.21
CA ARG A 91 3.52 10.70 -11.35
C ARG A 91 3.37 9.20 -11.58
N ILE A 92 2.13 8.70 -11.63
CA ILE A 92 1.86 7.28 -11.98
C ILE A 92 2.51 6.92 -13.31
N TRP A 93 2.33 7.76 -14.33
CA TRP A 93 2.91 7.54 -15.65
C TRP A 93 4.45 7.53 -15.61
N GLU A 94 5.08 8.49 -14.95
CA GLU A 94 6.55 8.60 -14.85
C GLU A 94 7.17 7.33 -14.25
N TYR A 95 6.64 6.86 -13.13
CA TYR A 95 7.11 5.64 -12.48
C TYR A 95 6.87 4.39 -13.34
N LEU A 96 5.72 4.29 -14.02
CA LEU A 96 5.45 3.13 -14.89
C LEU A 96 6.32 3.13 -16.13
N ALA A 97 6.54 4.30 -16.74
CA ALA A 97 7.37 4.46 -17.93
C ALA A 97 8.86 4.18 -17.65
N ALA A 98 9.29 4.41 -16.42
CA ALA A 98 10.65 4.11 -15.99
C ALA A 98 10.88 2.63 -15.66
N ASP A 99 9.81 1.84 -15.45
CA ASP A 99 9.91 0.47 -14.98
C ASP A 99 10.06 -0.52 -16.15
N PRO A 100 11.21 -1.22 -16.28
CA PRO A 100 11.48 -2.12 -17.41
C PRO A 100 10.61 -3.38 -17.42
N ARG A 101 9.83 -3.63 -16.35
CA ARG A 101 8.83 -4.71 -16.33
C ARG A 101 7.56 -4.35 -17.10
N ILE A 102 7.38 -3.09 -17.47
CA ILE A 102 6.19 -2.57 -18.13
C ILE A 102 6.46 -2.38 -19.63
N GLY A 103 6.07 -3.37 -20.44
CA GLY A 103 6.29 -3.32 -21.90
C GLY A 103 5.30 -2.44 -22.67
N TYR A 104 4.15 -2.10 -22.08
CA TYR A 104 3.14 -1.25 -22.71
C TYR A 104 2.47 -0.36 -21.67
N LEU A 105 2.40 0.94 -21.99
CA LEU A 105 1.69 1.94 -21.20
C LEU A 105 0.36 2.29 -21.89
N PRO A 106 -0.77 1.99 -21.26
CA PRO A 106 -2.07 2.45 -21.75
C PRO A 106 -2.13 3.98 -21.79
N LYS A 107 -2.72 4.51 -22.87
CA LYS A 107 -3.08 5.94 -22.95
C LYS A 107 -4.26 6.29 -22.07
N ASP A 108 -5.15 5.32 -21.86
CA ASP A 108 -6.33 5.47 -21.01
C ASP A 108 -5.92 5.46 -19.53
N MET A 109 -6.36 6.50 -18.80
CA MET A 109 -5.96 6.70 -17.41
C MET A 109 -6.41 5.57 -16.49
N ARG A 110 -7.63 5.07 -16.70
CA ARG A 110 -8.17 3.98 -15.88
C ARG A 110 -7.34 2.70 -16.07
N LYS A 111 -7.00 2.34 -17.31
CA LYS A 111 -6.11 1.22 -17.60
C LYS A 111 -4.71 1.42 -17.02
N LEU A 112 -4.20 2.66 -16.97
CA LEU A 112 -2.92 2.95 -16.32
C LEU A 112 -2.97 2.63 -14.82
N VAL A 113 -4.06 3.00 -14.14
CA VAL A 113 -4.29 2.64 -12.73
C VAL A 113 -4.29 1.12 -12.53
N PHE A 114 -4.84 0.34 -13.46
CA PHE A 114 -4.81 -1.12 -13.33
C PHE A 114 -3.40 -1.69 -13.42
N VAL A 115 -2.55 -1.09 -14.26
CA VAL A 115 -1.13 -1.45 -14.32
C VAL A 115 -0.43 -1.06 -13.02
N TRP A 116 -0.78 0.09 -12.44
CA TRP A 116 -0.28 0.56 -11.14
C TRP A 116 -0.61 -0.40 -10.00
N THR A 117 -1.90 -0.77 -9.84
CA THR A 117 -2.35 -1.72 -8.83
C THR A 117 -1.69 -3.09 -9.00
N ARG A 118 -1.57 -3.59 -10.25
CA ARG A 118 -0.84 -4.82 -10.54
C ARG A 118 0.63 -4.71 -10.13
N ARG A 119 1.26 -3.55 -10.34
CA ARG A 119 2.66 -3.32 -9.97
C ARG A 119 2.83 -3.38 -8.45
N GLU A 120 1.96 -2.72 -7.68
CA GLU A 120 2.00 -2.79 -6.22
C GLU A 120 1.86 -4.23 -5.72
N PHE A 121 0.88 -4.98 -6.23
CA PHE A 121 0.73 -6.42 -5.91
C PHE A 121 2.03 -7.19 -6.16
N LYS A 122 2.71 -6.96 -7.29
CA LYS A 122 4.00 -7.61 -7.60
C LYS A 122 5.16 -7.13 -6.76
N ASN A 123 5.15 -5.88 -6.32
CA ASN A 123 6.16 -5.34 -5.41
C ASN A 123 6.03 -5.94 -4.01
N LEU A 124 4.81 -6.05 -3.47
CA LEU A 124 4.54 -6.75 -2.21
C LEU A 124 5.03 -8.20 -2.25
N GLN A 125 4.68 -8.94 -3.31
CA GLN A 125 5.15 -10.33 -3.49
C GLN A 125 6.68 -10.43 -3.50
N ARG A 126 7.34 -9.46 -4.13
CA ARG A 126 8.80 -9.42 -4.20
C ARG A 126 9.40 -9.08 -2.85
N ALA A 127 8.92 -8.05 -2.16
CA ALA A 127 9.41 -7.65 -0.84
C ALA A 127 9.30 -8.79 0.18
N MET A 128 8.15 -9.46 0.22
CA MET A 128 7.90 -10.62 1.09
C MET A 128 8.90 -11.76 0.82
N LYS A 129 9.21 -12.04 -0.45
CA LYS A 129 10.22 -13.05 -0.84
C LYS A 129 11.62 -12.76 -0.26
N TYR A 130 11.95 -11.50 -0.01
CA TYR A 130 13.25 -11.08 0.51
C TYR A 130 13.23 -10.76 2.01
N ALA A 131 12.30 -11.38 2.75
CA ALA A 131 12.18 -11.30 4.21
C ALA A 131 12.00 -9.87 4.73
N VAL A 132 11.27 -9.04 3.97
CA VAL A 132 10.74 -7.77 4.47
C VAL A 132 9.31 -8.03 4.94
N ARG A 133 8.99 -7.61 6.17
CA ARG A 133 7.63 -7.72 6.69
C ARG A 133 6.73 -6.68 6.02
N VAL A 134 5.76 -7.18 5.27
CA VAL A 134 4.80 -6.41 4.47
C VAL A 134 3.43 -7.07 4.59
N PRO A 135 2.33 -6.37 4.29
CA PRO A 135 1.03 -7.02 4.16
C PRO A 135 1.05 -8.09 3.08
N GLU A 136 0.69 -9.33 3.40
CA GLU A 136 0.61 -10.40 2.41
C GLU A 136 -0.37 -10.02 1.26
N PRO A 137 0.08 -9.96 0.00
CA PRO A 137 -0.81 -9.63 -1.12
C PRO A 137 -1.62 -10.86 -1.54
N MET A 138 -2.94 -10.82 -1.31
CA MET A 138 -3.83 -11.98 -1.49
C MET A 138 -4.45 -12.05 -2.89
N ALA A 139 -4.95 -10.93 -3.40
CA ALA A 139 -5.58 -10.85 -4.72
C ALA A 139 -5.59 -9.42 -5.25
N PHE A 140 -5.77 -9.23 -6.55
CA PHE A 140 -6.09 -7.92 -7.11
C PHE A 140 -7.01 -8.08 -8.32
N ARG A 141 -7.80 -7.04 -8.59
CA ARG A 141 -8.61 -6.92 -9.80
C ARG A 141 -8.69 -5.46 -10.20
N ASN A 142 -8.23 -5.13 -11.40
CA ASN A 142 -8.24 -3.76 -11.92
C ASN A 142 -7.59 -2.79 -10.91
N ASN A 143 -8.37 -1.85 -10.35
CA ASN A 143 -7.93 -0.84 -9.38
C ASN A 143 -8.07 -1.28 -7.91
N VAL A 144 -8.46 -2.53 -7.65
CA VAL A 144 -8.65 -3.07 -6.29
C VAL A 144 -7.53 -4.05 -5.94
N LEU A 145 -6.89 -3.85 -4.80
CA LEU A 145 -5.90 -4.74 -4.19
C LEU A 145 -6.44 -5.26 -2.86
N VAL A 146 -6.40 -6.58 -2.66
CA VAL A 146 -6.72 -7.26 -1.41
C VAL A 146 -5.43 -7.77 -0.80
N MET A 147 -5.18 -7.42 0.46
CA MET A 147 -3.99 -7.79 1.20
C MET A 147 -4.32 -8.08 2.66
N GLU A 148 -3.36 -8.63 3.38
CA GLU A 148 -3.41 -8.83 4.83
C GLU A 148 -3.81 -7.54 5.56
N PHE A 149 -4.68 -7.68 6.54
CA PHE A 149 -4.97 -6.62 7.49
C PHE A 149 -3.89 -6.63 8.59
N ILE A 150 -3.23 -5.49 8.79
CA ILE A 150 -2.23 -5.34 9.86
C ILE A 150 -2.90 -4.66 11.06
N GLY A 151 -3.04 -5.40 12.16
CA GLY A 151 -3.71 -4.98 13.38
C GLY A 151 -4.66 -6.05 13.91
N ASP A 152 -5.31 -5.74 15.03
CA ASP A 152 -6.24 -6.63 15.72
C ASP A 152 -7.71 -6.30 15.35
N GLU A 153 -8.47 -5.74 16.29
CA GLU A 153 -9.80 -5.20 16.02
C GLU A 153 -9.73 -3.87 15.26
N THR A 154 -8.64 -3.13 15.43
CA THR A 154 -8.38 -1.85 14.78
C THR A 154 -7.09 -1.91 13.97
N PRO A 155 -6.95 -1.09 12.90
CA PRO A 155 -5.72 -1.02 12.13
C PRO A 155 -4.55 -0.64 13.05
N ALA A 156 -3.39 -1.25 12.81
CA ALA A 156 -2.17 -0.88 13.48
C ALA A 156 -1.84 0.61 13.25
N PRO A 157 -1.37 1.34 14.26
CA PRO A 157 -0.99 2.74 14.09
C PRO A 157 0.26 2.85 13.21
N ARG A 158 0.39 3.98 12.48
CA ARG A 158 1.67 4.32 11.84
C ARG A 158 2.65 4.81 12.89
N LEU A 159 3.94 4.60 12.69
CA LEU A 159 5.00 5.15 13.54
C LEU A 159 4.78 6.64 13.79
N LYS A 160 4.45 7.41 12.75
CA LYS A 160 4.18 8.84 12.88
C LYS A 160 3.08 9.18 13.89
N ASP A 161 2.03 8.36 13.97
CA ASP A 161 0.84 8.65 14.77
C ASP A 161 1.11 8.45 16.27
N VAL A 162 2.04 7.55 16.62
CA VAL A 162 2.37 7.17 18.01
C VAL A 162 3.78 7.57 18.43
N GLU A 163 4.49 8.36 17.62
CA GLU A 163 5.89 8.77 17.88
C GLU A 163 6.11 9.53 19.20
N ARG A 164 5.05 9.97 19.88
CA ARG A 164 5.12 10.65 21.18
C ARG A 164 5.12 9.68 22.37
N GLU A 165 4.73 8.43 22.11
CA GLU A 165 4.64 7.36 23.10
C GLU A 165 5.92 6.51 23.13
N LEU A 166 6.85 6.76 22.20
CA LEU A 166 8.08 6.02 22.03
C LEU A 166 9.26 6.70 22.74
N GLU A 167 10.16 5.88 23.27
CA GLU A 167 11.41 6.29 23.87
C GLU A 167 12.58 6.17 22.86
N LEU A 168 13.75 6.69 23.22
CA LEU A 168 14.92 6.66 22.34
C LEU A 168 15.29 5.23 21.89
N GLY A 169 15.21 4.26 22.81
CA GLY A 169 15.50 2.86 22.49
C GLY A 169 14.57 2.28 21.42
N ASP A 170 13.28 2.64 21.44
CA ASP A 170 12.33 2.22 20.39
C ASP A 170 12.73 2.79 19.02
N PHE A 171 13.16 4.06 19.00
CA PHE A 171 13.62 4.70 17.77
C PHE A 171 14.92 4.08 17.23
N GLU A 172 15.83 3.65 18.10
CA GLU A 172 17.04 2.93 17.70
C GLU A 172 16.69 1.58 17.06
N GLU A 173 15.81 0.79 17.68
CA GLU A 173 15.33 -0.48 17.11
C GLU A 173 14.59 -0.30 15.77
N LEU A 174 13.76 0.74 15.68
CA LEU A 174 13.04 1.09 14.45
C LEU A 174 13.98 1.58 13.35
N TYR A 175 15.02 2.32 13.69
CA TYR A 175 16.05 2.75 12.74
C TYR A 175 16.78 1.54 12.17
N ASP A 176 17.27 0.64 13.04
CA ASP A 176 17.97 -0.58 12.63
C ASP A 176 17.09 -1.47 11.74
N PHE A 177 15.82 -1.63 12.11
CA PHE A 177 14.86 -2.34 11.28
C PHE A 177 14.73 -1.70 9.90
N THR A 178 14.51 -0.38 9.85
CA THR A 178 14.20 0.36 8.62
C THR A 178 15.40 0.41 7.69
N MET A 179 16.60 0.63 8.23
CA MET A 179 17.86 0.53 7.48
C MET A 179 18.08 -0.88 6.97
N GLY A 180 17.85 -1.90 7.81
CA GLY A 180 17.89 -3.30 7.40
C GLY A 180 16.94 -3.62 6.25
N VAL A 181 15.75 -2.99 6.19
CA VAL A 181 14.84 -3.10 5.05
C VAL A 181 15.47 -2.53 3.78
N ILE A 182 16.01 -1.30 3.83
CA ILE A 182 16.66 -0.67 2.67
C ILE A 182 17.78 -1.57 2.14
N GLU A 183 18.64 -2.07 3.02
CA GLU A 183 19.75 -2.93 2.65
C GLU A 183 19.30 -4.25 2.03
N ARG A 184 18.32 -4.93 2.66
CA ARG A 184 17.77 -6.19 2.15
C ARG A 184 17.15 -6.00 0.77
N LEU A 185 16.34 -4.95 0.59
CA LEU A 185 15.73 -4.62 -0.69
C LEU A 185 16.78 -4.35 -1.77
N TRP A 186 17.80 -3.56 -1.47
CA TRP A 186 18.80 -3.18 -2.46
C TRP A 186 19.76 -4.33 -2.82
N ARG A 187 20.36 -4.96 -1.80
CA ARG A 187 21.41 -5.97 -1.97
C ARG A 187 20.87 -7.32 -2.41
N ARG A 188 19.74 -7.75 -1.85
CA ARG A 188 19.15 -9.09 -2.11
C ARG A 188 17.90 -9.00 -2.96
N GLY A 189 17.05 -8.03 -2.66
CA GLY A 189 15.77 -7.84 -3.32
C GLY A 189 15.84 -7.24 -4.72
N ASP A 190 17.00 -6.70 -5.12
CA ASP A 190 17.21 -6.02 -6.40
C ASP A 190 16.05 -5.03 -6.68
N MET A 191 15.67 -4.28 -5.63
CA MET A 191 14.57 -3.32 -5.65
C MET A 191 14.78 -2.22 -4.60
N VAL A 192 13.93 -1.19 -4.67
CA VAL A 192 13.88 -0.06 -3.74
C VAL A 192 12.43 0.26 -3.43
N HIS A 193 12.15 0.75 -2.23
CA HIS A 193 10.79 1.13 -1.81
C HIS A 193 10.35 2.42 -2.51
N GLY A 194 11.26 3.39 -2.58
CA GLY A 194 11.07 4.65 -3.29
C GLY A 194 9.99 5.54 -2.73
N ASP A 195 9.65 5.37 -1.45
CA ASP A 195 8.84 6.30 -0.64
C ASP A 195 8.93 5.97 0.87
N LEU A 196 10.03 5.38 1.32
CA LEU A 196 10.13 4.91 2.71
C LEU A 196 10.22 6.12 3.66
N SER A 197 9.36 6.14 4.67
CA SER A 197 9.24 7.19 5.68
C SER A 197 8.49 6.68 6.90
N GLU A 198 8.41 7.50 7.96
CA GLU A 198 7.66 7.21 9.19
C GLU A 198 6.15 7.04 8.97
N TYR A 199 5.61 7.53 7.85
CA TYR A 199 4.20 7.35 7.49
C TYR A 199 3.91 5.96 6.93
N ASN A 200 4.96 5.25 6.48
CA ASN A 200 4.86 3.96 5.79
C ASN A 200 5.32 2.78 6.64
N LEU A 201 5.44 2.99 7.96
CA LEU A 201 5.73 1.96 8.95
C LEU A 201 4.51 1.81 9.87
N LEU A 202 3.89 0.63 9.86
CA LEU A 202 2.88 0.24 10.85
C LEU A 202 3.54 -0.51 12.01
N LEU A 203 3.06 -0.31 13.23
CA LEU A 203 3.58 -0.98 14.43
C LEU A 203 2.58 -2.00 14.94
N HIS A 204 2.89 -3.29 14.80
CA HIS A 204 2.06 -4.41 15.26
C HIS A 204 2.91 -5.66 15.40
N ASP A 205 3.24 -6.08 16.62
CA ASP A 205 4.23 -7.14 16.88
C ASP A 205 5.55 -6.92 16.12
N GLY A 206 6.03 -5.68 16.16
CA GLY A 206 7.16 -5.17 15.38
C GLY A 206 6.74 -4.39 14.13
N PRO A 207 7.70 -3.84 13.36
CA PRO A 207 7.38 -2.92 12.28
C PRO A 207 6.99 -3.65 10.99
N VAL A 208 6.00 -3.11 10.27
CA VAL A 208 5.53 -3.59 8.96
C VAL A 208 5.59 -2.44 7.96
N VAL A 209 6.22 -2.69 6.81
CA VAL A 209 6.37 -1.67 5.76
C VAL A 209 5.19 -1.72 4.81
N ILE A 210 4.55 -0.58 4.58
CA ILE A 210 3.35 -0.44 3.73
C ILE A 210 3.57 0.55 2.58
N ASP A 211 2.58 0.64 1.69
CA ASP A 211 2.56 1.49 0.49
C ASP A 211 3.69 1.22 -0.52
N TRP A 212 3.59 0.05 -1.15
CA TRP A 212 4.56 -0.45 -2.13
C TRP A 212 4.28 0.03 -3.56
N SER A 213 3.45 1.06 -3.68
CA SER A 213 2.98 1.59 -4.94
C SER A 213 4.12 2.15 -5.78
N GLN A 214 5.02 2.94 -5.17
CA GLN A 214 6.18 3.57 -5.80
C GLN A 214 7.42 2.68 -5.91
N ALA A 215 7.40 1.53 -5.24
CA ALA A 215 8.51 0.60 -5.25
C ALA A 215 8.83 0.11 -6.66
N THR A 216 10.11 -0.12 -6.93
CA THR A 216 10.55 -0.59 -8.25
C THR A 216 11.84 -1.38 -8.17
N VAL A 217 12.15 -2.08 -9.26
CA VAL A 217 13.37 -2.88 -9.38
C VAL A 217 14.61 -2.00 -9.51
N ARG A 218 15.77 -2.48 -9.08
CA ARG A 218 17.05 -1.74 -9.13
C ARG A 218 17.43 -1.30 -10.54
N ARG A 219 17.09 -2.09 -11.56
CA ARG A 219 17.32 -1.74 -12.98
C ARG A 219 16.40 -0.64 -13.54
N ASN A 220 15.44 -0.14 -12.77
CA ASN A 220 14.67 1.03 -13.15
C ASN A 220 15.58 2.27 -13.20
N ARG A 221 15.45 3.12 -14.21
CA ARG A 221 16.24 4.37 -14.35
C ARG A 221 16.10 5.33 -13.16
N MET A 222 15.02 5.26 -12.40
CA MET A 222 14.76 6.08 -11.21
C MET A 222 15.31 5.46 -9.92
N SER A 223 15.79 4.22 -9.92
CA SER A 223 16.07 3.46 -8.69
C SER A 223 17.10 4.11 -7.78
N LEU A 224 18.15 4.72 -8.34
CA LEU A 224 19.21 5.39 -7.58
C LEU A 224 18.70 6.65 -6.89
N GLU A 225 17.87 7.44 -7.59
CA GLU A 225 17.24 8.63 -7.01
C GLU A 225 16.29 8.24 -5.87
N LEU A 226 15.49 7.20 -6.10
CA LEU A 226 14.57 6.65 -5.10
C LEU A 226 15.30 6.10 -3.87
N LEU A 227 16.43 5.40 -4.06
CA LEU A 227 17.26 4.91 -2.95
C LEU A 227 17.80 6.06 -2.12
N ARG A 228 18.34 7.09 -2.80
CA ARG A 228 18.86 8.27 -2.11
C ARG A 228 17.77 9.02 -1.35
N ARG A 229 16.54 9.04 -1.88
CA ARG A 229 15.37 9.63 -1.21
C ARG A 229 14.99 8.85 0.04
N ASP A 230 14.86 7.53 -0.07
CA ASP A 230 14.55 6.66 1.08
C ASP A 230 15.58 6.84 2.20
N LEU A 231 16.88 6.77 1.87
CA LEU A 231 17.96 6.97 2.85
C LEU A 231 17.85 8.34 3.54
N ARG A 232 17.67 9.42 2.77
CA ARG A 232 17.54 10.77 3.33
C ARG A 232 16.33 10.90 4.23
N ASN A 233 15.18 10.37 3.83
CA ASN A 233 13.96 10.44 4.62
C ASN A 233 14.13 9.72 5.96
N VAL A 234 14.60 8.47 5.92
CA VAL A 234 14.79 7.62 7.10
C VAL A 234 15.83 8.24 8.03
N ILE A 235 17.04 8.52 7.54
CA ILE A 235 18.14 9.06 8.35
C ILE A 235 17.75 10.42 8.96
N ALA A 236 17.14 11.32 8.19
CA ALA A 236 16.72 12.61 8.71
C ALA A 236 15.59 12.51 9.74
N TYR A 237 14.67 11.56 9.59
CA TYR A 237 13.61 11.34 10.57
C TYR A 237 14.19 10.84 11.90
N PHE A 238 14.94 9.74 11.88
CA PHE A 238 15.48 9.13 13.11
C PHE A 238 16.54 10.01 13.78
N GLY A 239 17.36 10.74 13.02
CA GLY A 239 18.30 11.72 13.58
C GLY A 239 17.58 12.84 14.35
N LYS A 240 16.40 13.29 13.90
CA LYS A 240 15.57 14.25 14.65
C LYS A 240 14.98 13.67 15.93
N LYS A 241 14.93 12.36 16.07
CA LYS A 241 14.49 11.63 17.27
C LYS A 241 15.62 11.36 18.27
N GLY A 242 16.85 11.76 17.94
CA GLY A 242 18.02 11.60 18.81
C GLY A 242 18.82 10.32 18.57
N VAL A 243 18.44 9.50 17.58
CA VAL A 243 19.17 8.29 17.20
C VAL A 243 20.53 8.66 16.59
N SER A 244 21.57 7.90 16.92
CA SER A 244 22.84 7.97 16.19
C SER A 244 22.66 7.35 14.80
N VAL A 245 22.70 8.16 13.75
CA VAL A 245 22.37 7.75 12.38
C VAL A 245 23.57 7.86 11.44
N ASP A 246 23.53 7.08 10.37
CA ASP A 246 24.53 7.11 9.30
C ASP A 246 24.52 8.45 8.54
N ASN A 247 25.63 8.78 7.86
CA ASN A 247 25.59 9.82 6.84
C ASN A 247 24.88 9.29 5.57
N PRO A 248 23.84 9.97 5.06
CA PRO A 248 23.03 9.44 3.96
C PRO A 248 23.80 9.32 2.64
N ASP A 249 24.78 10.20 2.38
CA ASP A 249 25.57 10.17 1.15
C ASP A 249 26.71 9.15 1.23
N GLU A 250 27.26 8.89 2.42
CA GLU A 250 28.19 7.77 2.64
C GLU A 250 27.48 6.42 2.51
N LYS A 251 26.32 6.27 3.18
CA LYS A 251 25.53 5.05 3.10
C LYS A 251 25.06 4.75 1.69
N PHE A 252 24.66 5.79 0.94
CA PHE A 252 24.33 5.65 -0.46
C PHE A 252 25.51 5.10 -1.27
N ARG A 253 26.71 5.68 -1.12
CA ARG A 253 27.94 5.20 -1.79
C ARG A 253 28.25 3.75 -1.42
N GLU A 254 28.17 3.39 -0.15
CA GLU A 254 28.37 2.01 0.33
C GLU A 254 27.42 1.01 -0.35
N LEU A 255 26.16 1.38 -0.54
CA LEU A 255 25.15 0.50 -1.13
C LEU A 255 25.28 0.37 -2.65
N VAL A 256 25.64 1.44 -3.36
CA VAL A 256 25.71 1.43 -4.82
C VAL A 256 27.02 0.84 -5.34
N GLY A 257 28.09 0.90 -4.55
CA GLY A 257 29.44 0.48 -4.94
C GLY A 257 30.19 1.59 -5.66
#